data_AF-A0A2A4RDF1-F1
#
_entry.id   AF-A0A2A4RDF1-F1
#
_cell.length_a   1.000
_cell.length_b   1.000
_cell.length_c   1.000
_cell.angle_alpha   90.00
_cell.angle_beta   90.00
_cell.angle_gamma   90.00
#
_symmetry.space_group_name_H-M   'P 1'
#
loop_
_entity.id
_entity.type
_entity.pdbx_description
1 polymer ?
#
loop_
_entity_poly.entity_id
_entity_poly.type
_entity_poly.pdbx_seq_one_letter_code
_entity_poly.pdbx_strand_id
1 'polypeptide(L)'
;MVNAIACAVIGVSTLFATVSYSSDAIEDLRIVAVESAAAVTQSGSLWKKGKYAVEGGFRFEERDDGTYLVVESDFKTKKGPDLKFVLSPLDYTSVKAKAALKGGLIVGKLKSFTGAQEFKLPAGTDVSRYTSLLVHCEEKTKLWGSAPINAGELIAHGSSWTKKSSKIKGHWEIAKTDAGLVLRLGSDFKTKKMPDLLLILSPMDMKAVNGKNAATGGLEFATLTSVKGQSEYLIKGVDSLDGYKSLVIHCEEYAKCWGGTALN
;
A
#
# COMPACT_ATOMS: atom_id res chain seq x y z
N MET A 1 -60.98 -70.93 26.11
CA MET A 1 -60.25 -70.98 27.39
C MET A 1 -59.12 -69.94 27.26
N VAL A 2 -59.29 -68.72 27.78
CA VAL A 2 -58.82 -68.24 29.12
C VAL A 2 -57.28 -68.40 29.20
N ASN A 3 -56.41 -67.42 29.48
CA ASN A 3 -56.52 -66.11 30.14
C ASN A 3 -55.32 -65.21 29.77
N ALA A 4 -55.46 -63.92 30.09
CA ALA A 4 -54.50 -62.83 29.98
C ALA A 4 -53.25 -62.93 30.88
N ILE A 5 -52.17 -62.23 30.51
CA ILE A 5 -51.21 -61.54 31.41
C ILE A 5 -50.79 -60.20 30.74
N ALA A 6 -50.81 -59.13 31.53
CA ALA A 6 -50.43 -57.75 31.21
C ALA A 6 -49.16 -57.34 31.99
N CYS A 7 -48.40 -56.34 31.50
CA CYS A 7 -47.51 -55.39 32.22
C CYS A 7 -46.53 -54.76 31.22
N ALA A 8 -46.04 -53.53 31.28
CA ALA A 8 -46.38 -52.25 31.91
C ALA A 8 -45.41 -51.26 31.24
N VAL A 9 -45.88 -50.12 30.72
CA VAL A 9 -45.02 -49.09 30.12
C VAL A 9 -44.82 -47.97 31.14
N ILE A 10 -43.55 -47.73 31.50
CA ILE A 10 -43.10 -46.71 32.44
C ILE A 10 -43.17 -45.34 31.77
N GLY A 11 -43.89 -44.39 32.40
CA GLY A 11 -43.91 -42.99 32.02
C GLY A 11 -42.71 -42.23 32.60
N VAL A 12 -42.09 -41.37 31.80
CA VAL A 12 -41.06 -40.41 32.22
C VAL A 12 -41.70 -39.02 32.22
N SER A 13 -41.77 -38.40 33.39
CA SER A 13 -42.22 -37.00 33.58
C SER A 13 -41.11 -36.02 33.19
N THR A 14 -41.41 -35.07 32.31
CA THR A 14 -40.57 -33.90 32.02
C THR A 14 -41.05 -32.69 32.81
N LEU A 15 -40.14 -32.08 33.57
CA LEU A 15 -40.34 -30.79 34.25
C LEU A 15 -40.11 -29.65 33.23
N PHE A 16 -41.05 -28.72 33.13
CA PHE A 16 -40.87 -27.44 32.43
C PHE A 16 -40.71 -26.33 33.48
N ALA A 17 -39.60 -25.59 33.44
CA ALA A 17 -39.42 -24.37 34.21
C ALA A 17 -39.77 -23.17 33.32
N THR A 18 -40.77 -22.37 33.71
CA THR A 18 -41.11 -21.11 33.07
C THR A 18 -40.32 -19.98 33.72
N VAL A 19 -39.47 -19.29 32.94
CA VAL A 19 -38.82 -18.04 33.35
C VAL A 19 -39.71 -16.87 32.91
N SER A 20 -40.18 -16.09 33.87
CA SER A 20 -40.91 -14.85 33.63
C SER A 20 -39.94 -13.68 33.51
N TYR A 21 -39.85 -13.08 32.31
CA TYR A 21 -39.07 -11.86 32.03
C TYR A 21 -39.92 -10.61 32.28
N SER A 22 -39.38 -9.65 33.04
CA SER A 22 -39.97 -8.32 33.23
C SER A 22 -39.65 -7.41 32.04
N SER A 23 -40.64 -6.65 31.54
CA SER A 23 -40.59 -5.88 30.29
C SER A 23 -39.90 -4.50 30.38
N ASP A 24 -39.44 -4.07 31.56
CA ASP A 24 -39.18 -2.64 31.80
C ASP A 24 -37.70 -2.23 31.69
N ALA A 25 -36.88 -2.93 30.91
CA ALA A 25 -35.43 -2.66 30.82
C ALA A 25 -34.84 -2.74 29.40
N ILE A 26 -35.56 -2.29 28.36
CA ILE A 26 -35.06 -2.28 26.96
C ILE A 26 -35.11 -0.88 26.32
N GLU A 27 -34.91 0.19 27.10
CA GLU A 27 -34.70 1.54 26.56
C GLU A 27 -33.33 2.10 26.95
N ASP A 28 -32.23 1.47 26.52
CA ASP A 28 -30.99 2.23 26.24
C ASP A 28 -29.94 1.45 25.43
N LEU A 29 -30.36 0.60 24.48
CA LEU A 29 -29.40 0.01 23.53
C LEU A 29 -29.19 0.99 22.37
N ARG A 30 -28.40 2.03 22.60
CA ARG A 30 -27.79 2.80 21.51
C ARG A 30 -26.84 1.87 20.75
N ILE A 31 -27.28 1.37 19.59
CA ILE A 31 -26.38 0.84 18.56
C ILE A 31 -25.52 2.03 18.13
N VAL A 32 -24.30 2.10 18.65
CA VAL A 32 -23.28 3.01 18.12
C VAL A 32 -22.93 2.45 16.74
N ALA A 33 -23.36 3.14 15.69
CA ALA A 33 -22.87 2.86 14.34
C ALA A 33 -21.35 2.98 14.39
N VAL A 34 -20.66 1.85 14.23
CA VAL A 34 -19.21 1.87 14.02
C VAL A 34 -19.04 2.48 12.63
N GLU A 35 -18.56 3.71 12.59
CA GLU A 35 -18.19 4.40 11.36
C GLU A 35 -17.20 3.47 10.64
N SER A 36 -17.63 2.89 9.50
CA SER A 36 -16.80 1.97 8.74
C SER A 36 -15.60 2.77 8.22
N ALA A 37 -14.41 2.48 8.73
CA ALA A 37 -13.19 3.07 8.19
C ALA A 37 -13.10 2.73 6.69
N ALA A 38 -12.80 3.73 5.86
CA ALA A 38 -12.66 3.53 4.43
C ALA A 38 -11.60 2.46 4.16
N ALA A 39 -11.96 1.42 3.42
CA ALA A 39 -11.04 0.32 3.16
C ALA A 39 -10.07 0.71 2.04
N VAL A 40 -8.76 0.68 2.33
CA VAL A 40 -7.71 0.86 1.33
C VAL A 40 -7.27 -0.50 0.82
N THR A 41 -7.47 -0.74 -0.47
CA THR A 41 -7.15 -2.04 -1.10
C THR A 41 -5.93 -1.96 -2.02
N GLN A 42 -5.71 -0.81 -2.64
CA GLN A 42 -4.65 -0.60 -3.62
C GLN A 42 -4.05 0.81 -3.50
N SER A 43 -2.76 0.92 -3.77
CA SER A 43 -2.00 2.17 -3.66
C SER A 43 -0.80 2.20 -4.59
N GLY A 44 -0.07 3.32 -4.59
CA GLY A 44 1.23 3.40 -5.24
C GLY A 44 1.91 4.75 -5.09
N SER A 45 3.21 4.77 -5.36
CA SER A 45 4.03 5.99 -5.34
C SER A 45 5.22 5.96 -6.31
N LEU A 46 5.46 4.82 -6.98
CA LEU A 46 6.64 4.56 -7.82
C LEU A 46 6.50 5.19 -9.23
N TRP A 47 6.43 6.51 -9.30
CA TRP A 47 6.27 7.24 -10.55
C TRP A 47 7.46 7.08 -11.50
N LYS A 48 7.20 6.49 -12.67
CA LYS A 48 8.06 6.60 -13.83
C LYS A 48 7.83 7.95 -14.50
N LYS A 49 8.92 8.70 -14.66
CA LYS A 49 8.94 9.95 -15.41
C LYS A 49 8.54 9.73 -16.87
N GLY A 50 7.51 10.45 -17.32
CA GLY A 50 7.18 10.63 -18.73
C GLY A 50 7.85 11.89 -19.27
N LYS A 51 7.06 12.87 -19.71
CA LYS A 51 7.58 14.17 -20.15
C LYS A 51 8.09 15.01 -18.98
N TYR A 52 7.46 14.92 -17.82
CA TYR A 52 7.80 15.67 -16.61
C TYR A 52 7.82 14.75 -15.40
N ALA A 53 8.40 15.21 -14.29
CA ALA A 53 8.32 14.45 -13.05
C ALA A 53 6.90 14.52 -12.48
N VAL A 54 6.48 13.40 -11.91
CA VAL A 54 5.31 13.28 -11.04
C VAL A 54 5.84 12.61 -9.77
N GLU A 55 5.46 13.13 -8.62
CA GLU A 55 5.88 12.67 -7.31
C GLU A 55 4.64 12.59 -6.41
N GLY A 56 4.74 11.82 -5.34
CA GLY A 56 3.73 11.67 -4.30
C GLY A 56 2.98 10.34 -4.32
N GLY A 57 2.31 10.06 -3.21
CA GLY A 57 1.51 8.84 -3.04
C GLY A 57 0.11 8.97 -3.63
N PHE A 58 -0.53 7.83 -3.86
CA PHE A 58 -1.96 7.73 -4.05
C PHE A 58 -2.48 6.40 -3.50
N ARG A 59 -3.78 6.36 -3.20
CA ARG A 59 -4.51 5.18 -2.77
C ARG A 59 -5.93 5.17 -3.31
N PHE A 60 -6.53 3.99 -3.33
CA PHE A 60 -7.95 3.81 -3.60
C PHE A 60 -8.67 3.50 -2.30
N GLU A 61 -9.72 4.27 -2.02
CA GLU A 61 -10.57 4.11 -0.83
C GLU A 61 -11.97 3.71 -1.24
N GLU A 62 -12.47 2.63 -0.64
CA GLU A 62 -13.90 2.30 -0.68
C GLU A 62 -14.61 3.04 0.45
N ARG A 63 -15.61 3.84 0.09
CA ARG A 63 -16.50 4.57 1.00
C ARG A 63 -17.94 4.17 0.72
N ASP A 64 -18.85 4.49 1.63
CA ASP A 64 -20.28 4.12 1.52
C ASP A 64 -20.92 4.59 0.21
N ASP A 65 -20.46 5.71 -0.33
CA ASP A 65 -21.01 6.31 -1.55
C ASP A 65 -20.20 5.97 -2.82
N GLY A 66 -19.14 5.17 -2.72
CA GLY A 66 -18.37 4.62 -3.84
C GLY A 66 -16.85 4.66 -3.64
N THR A 67 -16.13 4.30 -4.70
CA THR A 67 -14.66 4.26 -4.72
C THR A 67 -14.04 5.63 -5.04
N TYR A 68 -12.96 5.99 -4.36
CA TYR A 68 -12.22 7.24 -4.56
C TYR A 68 -10.76 6.97 -4.91
N LEU A 69 -10.24 7.69 -5.89
CA LEU A 69 -8.80 7.92 -6.00
C LEU A 69 -8.42 9.06 -5.05
N VAL A 70 -7.61 8.77 -4.05
CA VAL A 70 -7.07 9.76 -3.12
C VAL A 70 -5.59 9.95 -3.41
N VAL A 71 -5.20 11.20 -3.65
CA VAL A 71 -3.82 11.60 -3.92
C VAL A 71 -3.28 12.32 -2.69
N GLU A 72 -2.08 11.95 -2.26
CA GLU A 72 -1.50 12.41 -1.00
C GLU A 72 -1.04 13.87 -1.03
N SER A 73 -0.80 14.42 0.16
CA SER A 73 -0.37 15.81 0.35
C SER A 73 1.00 16.15 -0.24
N ASP A 74 1.85 15.14 -0.47
CA ASP A 74 3.17 15.32 -1.07
C ASP A 74 3.14 15.27 -2.60
N PHE A 75 1.96 15.12 -3.21
CA PHE A 75 1.81 15.13 -4.66
C PHE A 75 2.37 16.40 -5.29
N LYS A 76 3.10 16.21 -6.38
CA LYS A 76 3.71 17.33 -7.11
C LYS A 76 3.93 16.99 -8.57
N THR A 77 3.60 17.94 -9.43
CA THR A 77 3.93 17.85 -10.85
C THR A 77 4.07 19.21 -11.52
N LYS A 78 4.60 19.21 -12.76
CA LYS A 78 4.68 20.43 -13.56
C LYS A 78 3.28 20.82 -14.05
N LYS A 79 2.94 22.11 -13.99
CA LYS A 79 1.69 22.65 -14.57
C LYS A 79 1.51 22.26 -16.04
N GLY A 80 0.27 21.99 -16.43
CA GLY A 80 -0.14 21.73 -17.81
C GLY A 80 -1.58 22.21 -18.02
N PRO A 81 -2.01 22.47 -19.28
CA PRO A 81 -3.30 23.09 -19.54
C PRO A 81 -4.49 22.15 -19.27
N ASP A 82 -4.31 20.85 -19.48
CA ASP A 82 -5.36 19.85 -19.31
C ASP A 82 -4.83 18.51 -18.79
N LEU A 83 -4.24 18.52 -17.59
CA LEU A 83 -3.77 17.29 -16.94
C LEU A 83 -4.94 16.54 -16.31
N LYS A 84 -4.99 15.24 -16.56
CA LYS A 84 -5.99 14.33 -16.00
C LYS A 84 -5.33 13.12 -15.37
N PHE A 85 -5.97 12.60 -14.33
CA PHE A 85 -5.70 11.24 -13.86
C PHE A 85 -6.41 10.24 -14.77
N VAL A 86 -5.71 9.18 -15.15
CA VAL A 86 -6.24 8.12 -16.01
C VAL A 86 -5.83 6.77 -15.43
N LEU A 87 -6.79 5.88 -15.19
CA LEU A 87 -6.53 4.48 -14.89
C LEU A 87 -6.27 3.74 -16.21
N SER A 88 -5.20 2.97 -16.29
CA SER A 88 -4.80 2.27 -17.51
C SER A 88 -4.58 0.78 -17.28
N PRO A 89 -5.06 -0.09 -18.19
CA PRO A 89 -4.77 -1.52 -18.14
C PRO A 89 -3.35 -1.86 -18.64
N LEU A 90 -2.59 -0.85 -19.07
CA LEU A 90 -1.22 -1.03 -19.53
C LEU A 90 -0.24 -0.90 -18.37
N ASP A 91 0.83 -1.70 -18.42
CA ASP A 91 1.91 -1.60 -17.46
C ASP A 91 2.56 -0.20 -17.50
N TYR A 92 2.83 0.35 -16.33
CA TYR A 92 3.31 1.72 -16.17
C TYR A 92 4.68 1.96 -16.82
N THR A 93 5.50 0.91 -17.01
CA THR A 93 6.78 1.02 -17.72
C THR A 93 6.63 0.98 -19.24
N SER A 94 5.55 0.39 -19.75
CA SER A 94 5.30 0.21 -21.18
C SER A 94 4.46 1.32 -21.82
N VAL A 95 3.66 2.01 -21.01
CA VAL A 95 2.68 3.00 -21.49
C VAL A 95 3.35 4.18 -22.20
N LYS A 96 2.80 4.52 -23.37
CA LYS A 96 3.24 5.64 -24.22
C LYS A 96 2.12 6.66 -24.35
N ALA A 97 2.46 7.92 -24.63
CA ALA A 97 1.49 9.01 -24.68
C ALA A 97 0.28 8.74 -25.62
N LYS A 98 0.51 8.15 -26.81
CA LYS A 98 -0.56 7.81 -27.75
C LYS A 98 -1.46 6.64 -27.32
N ALA A 99 -0.97 5.80 -26.41
CA ALA A 99 -1.68 4.62 -25.91
C ALA A 99 -2.27 4.84 -24.50
N ALA A 100 -2.00 5.99 -23.87
CA ALA A 100 -2.38 6.29 -22.50
C ALA A 100 -3.90 6.18 -22.25
N LEU A 101 -4.71 6.49 -23.27
CA LEU A 101 -6.17 6.44 -23.20
C LEU A 101 -6.77 5.13 -23.73
N LYS A 102 -5.96 4.21 -24.28
CA LYS A 102 -6.47 2.99 -24.90
C LYS A 102 -6.99 2.02 -23.84
N GLY A 103 -8.31 1.90 -23.74
CA GLY A 103 -8.96 1.10 -22.70
C GLY A 103 -8.80 1.66 -21.29
N GLY A 104 -8.35 2.90 -21.17
CA GLY A 104 -8.18 3.58 -19.90
C GLY A 104 -9.43 4.35 -19.49
N LEU A 105 -9.61 4.53 -18.19
CA LEU A 105 -10.67 5.34 -17.60
C LEU A 105 -10.12 6.70 -17.21
N ILE A 106 -10.66 7.77 -17.77
CA ILE A 106 -10.37 9.13 -17.33
C ILE A 106 -11.07 9.37 -16.00
N VAL A 107 -10.30 9.55 -14.93
CA VAL A 107 -10.80 9.79 -13.57
C VAL A 107 -11.29 11.23 -13.44
N GLY A 108 -10.49 12.18 -13.92
CA GLY A 108 -10.82 13.60 -13.83
C GLY A 108 -9.62 14.50 -14.09
N LYS A 109 -9.91 15.78 -14.35
CA LYS A 109 -8.89 16.83 -14.46
C LYS A 109 -8.28 17.11 -13.09
N LEU A 110 -6.95 17.24 -13.03
CA LEU A 110 -6.24 17.61 -11.81
C LEU A 110 -6.83 18.92 -11.25
N LYS A 111 -7.23 18.88 -9.97
CA LYS A 111 -7.74 20.04 -9.24
C LYS A 111 -6.58 20.99 -8.87
N SER A 112 -5.43 20.40 -8.58
CA SER A 112 -4.18 21.10 -8.29
C SER A 112 -2.98 20.35 -8.88
N PHE A 113 -1.87 21.05 -9.10
CA PHE A 113 -0.59 20.45 -9.51
C PHE A 113 0.31 20.08 -8.33
N THR A 114 -0.13 20.41 -7.11
CA THR A 114 0.55 20.12 -5.85
C THR A 114 -0.47 19.86 -4.75
N GLY A 115 -0.13 19.01 -3.81
CA GLY A 115 -0.97 18.75 -2.65
C GLY A 115 -2.08 17.73 -2.89
N ALA A 116 -2.76 17.42 -1.79
CA ALA A 116 -3.78 16.40 -1.75
C ALA A 116 -4.99 16.75 -2.63
N GLN A 117 -5.58 15.73 -3.21
CA GLN A 117 -6.80 15.85 -4.01
C GLN A 117 -7.47 14.48 -4.13
N GLU A 118 -8.79 14.47 -4.19
CA GLU A 118 -9.57 13.25 -4.30
C GLU A 118 -10.53 13.29 -5.50
N PHE A 119 -10.82 12.13 -6.06
CA PHE A 119 -11.71 11.96 -7.19
C PHE A 119 -12.59 10.74 -6.97
N LYS A 120 -13.90 10.96 -6.96
CA LYS A 120 -14.86 9.87 -6.99
C LYS A 120 -14.80 9.18 -8.35
N LEU A 121 -14.64 7.86 -8.35
CA LEU A 121 -14.68 7.06 -9.56
C LEU A 121 -16.14 6.86 -10.00
N PRO A 122 -16.39 6.63 -11.31
CA PRO A 122 -17.71 6.21 -11.77
C PRO A 122 -18.19 4.97 -11.02
N ALA A 123 -19.49 4.90 -10.74
CA ALA A 123 -20.09 3.78 -10.03
C ALA A 123 -19.79 2.44 -10.74
N GLY A 124 -19.43 1.42 -9.96
CA GLY A 124 -19.07 0.10 -10.48
C GLY A 124 -17.68 0.02 -11.13
N THR A 125 -16.82 1.01 -10.95
CA THR A 125 -15.42 0.93 -11.40
C THR A 125 -14.68 -0.12 -10.61
N ASP A 126 -14.29 -1.21 -11.27
CA ASP A 126 -13.38 -2.20 -10.73
C ASP A 126 -11.92 -1.76 -10.96
N VAL A 127 -11.25 -1.32 -9.90
CA VAL A 127 -9.86 -0.83 -9.95
C VAL A 127 -8.87 -1.96 -10.30
N SER A 128 -9.20 -3.22 -9.99
CA SER A 128 -8.34 -4.38 -10.26
C SER A 128 -8.10 -4.62 -11.77
N ARG A 129 -8.94 -4.04 -12.63
CA ARG A 129 -8.79 -4.09 -14.10
C ARG A 129 -7.68 -3.19 -14.63
N TYR A 130 -7.12 -2.33 -13.79
CA TYR A 130 -6.08 -1.38 -14.16
C TYR A 130 -4.78 -1.72 -13.46
N THR A 131 -3.68 -1.56 -14.17
CA THR A 131 -2.34 -1.87 -13.67
C THR A 131 -1.54 -0.60 -13.39
N SER A 132 -1.97 0.55 -13.90
CA SER A 132 -1.27 1.82 -13.69
C SER A 132 -2.18 3.04 -13.59
N LEU A 133 -1.73 4.00 -12.80
CA LEU A 133 -2.26 5.36 -12.75
C LEU A 133 -1.37 6.27 -13.58
N LEU A 134 -1.98 7.06 -14.46
CA LEU A 134 -1.29 8.01 -15.33
C LEU A 134 -1.66 9.43 -14.97
N VAL A 135 -0.70 10.34 -15.11
CA VAL A 135 -0.97 11.76 -15.33
C VAL A 135 -0.80 12.03 -16.82
N HIS A 136 -1.89 12.34 -17.52
CA HIS A 136 -1.90 12.57 -18.96
C HIS A 136 -2.42 13.96 -19.30
N CYS A 137 -1.76 14.65 -20.22
CA CYS A 137 -2.26 15.89 -20.81
C CYS A 137 -3.01 15.56 -22.10
N GLU A 138 -4.33 15.66 -22.07
CA GLU A 138 -5.17 15.31 -23.23
C GLU A 138 -4.95 16.30 -24.38
N GLU A 139 -5.01 17.60 -24.09
CA GLU A 139 -4.83 18.67 -25.09
C GLU A 139 -3.50 18.56 -25.85
N LYS A 140 -2.41 18.16 -25.18
CA LYS A 140 -1.09 18.04 -25.80
C LYS A 140 -0.72 16.60 -26.19
N THR A 141 -1.59 15.62 -25.89
CA THR A 141 -1.34 14.19 -26.04
C THR A 141 0.03 13.78 -25.48
N LYS A 142 0.31 14.19 -24.24
CA LYS A 142 1.60 13.91 -23.56
C LYS A 142 1.36 13.18 -22.26
N LEU A 143 2.14 12.12 -22.05
CA LEU A 143 2.23 11.45 -20.76
C LEU A 143 3.14 12.27 -19.84
N TRP A 144 2.62 12.71 -18.70
CA TRP A 144 3.40 13.37 -17.67
C TRP A 144 4.20 12.35 -16.88
N GLY A 145 3.53 11.36 -16.31
CA GLY A 145 4.14 10.24 -15.60
C GLY A 145 3.15 9.09 -15.46
N SER A 146 3.67 7.93 -15.08
CA SER A 146 2.90 6.71 -14.85
C SER A 146 3.41 6.01 -13.59
N ALA A 147 2.53 5.45 -12.78
CA ALA A 147 2.89 4.69 -11.59
C ALA A 147 2.12 3.36 -11.56
N PRO A 148 2.70 2.29 -11.00
CA PRO A 148 1.99 1.02 -10.82
C PRO A 148 0.90 1.19 -9.76
N ILE A 149 -0.23 0.51 -9.96
CA ILE A 149 -1.24 0.31 -8.92
C ILE A 149 -0.92 -1.02 -8.26
N ASN A 150 -0.47 -0.97 -7.02
CA ASN A 150 -0.07 -2.14 -6.24
C ASN A 150 -1.12 -2.47 -5.19
N ALA A 151 -1.22 -3.73 -4.79
CA ALA A 151 -2.04 -4.12 -3.65
C ALA A 151 -1.43 -3.64 -2.32
N GLY A 152 -2.32 -3.30 -1.40
CA GLY A 152 -2.00 -2.92 -0.02
C GLY A 152 -2.18 -1.43 0.27
N GLU A 153 -2.10 -1.11 1.55
CA GLU A 153 -2.10 0.25 2.08
C GLU A 153 -0.68 0.82 2.05
N LEU A 154 -0.51 2.03 1.51
CA LEU A 154 0.78 2.71 1.46
C LEU A 154 1.17 3.19 2.86
N ILE A 155 2.27 2.65 3.42
CA ILE A 155 2.74 2.98 4.78
C ILE A 155 3.83 4.04 4.76
N ALA A 156 4.79 3.89 3.85
CA ALA A 156 5.90 4.83 3.69
C ALA A 156 6.37 4.82 2.24
N HIS A 157 6.89 5.94 1.76
CA HIS A 157 7.49 6.00 0.43
C HIS A 157 8.45 7.17 0.31
N GLY A 158 9.25 7.16 -0.76
CA GLY A 158 10.12 8.27 -1.05
C GLY A 158 11.05 8.04 -2.23
N SER A 159 11.86 9.05 -2.51
CA SER A 159 12.88 9.02 -3.57
C SER A 159 14.23 9.57 -3.09
N SER A 160 14.27 10.11 -1.87
CA SER A 160 15.46 10.69 -1.26
C SER A 160 16.27 9.62 -0.54
N TRP A 161 17.54 9.48 -0.94
CA TRP A 161 18.48 8.55 -0.31
C TRP A 161 19.67 9.30 0.28
N THR A 162 19.98 9.01 1.53
CA THR A 162 21.24 9.41 2.17
C THR A 162 22.34 8.46 1.71
N LYS A 163 23.17 8.94 0.78
CA LYS A 163 24.40 8.26 0.39
C LYS A 163 25.35 8.16 1.60
N LYS A 164 25.95 6.98 1.78
CA LYS A 164 27.12 6.79 2.64
C LYS A 164 28.29 6.37 1.74
N SER A 165 28.67 5.10 1.72
CA SER A 165 29.80 4.64 0.91
C SER A 165 29.53 4.58 -0.61
N SER A 166 28.25 4.48 -1.03
CA SER A 166 27.90 4.27 -2.44
C SER A 166 26.74 5.14 -2.92
N LYS A 167 26.75 5.48 -4.22
CA LYS A 167 25.63 6.18 -4.85
C LYS A 167 24.40 5.27 -4.84
N ILE A 168 23.28 5.82 -4.41
CA ILE A 168 21.97 5.17 -4.38
C ILE A 168 20.92 6.19 -4.76
N LYS A 169 19.92 5.77 -5.53
CA LYS A 169 18.82 6.61 -5.99
C LYS A 169 17.65 5.76 -6.46
N GLY A 170 16.51 6.42 -6.67
CA GLY A 170 15.29 5.87 -7.22
C GLY A 170 14.16 5.87 -6.20
N HIS A 171 12.97 5.53 -6.64
CA HIS A 171 11.80 5.51 -5.77
C HIS A 171 11.73 4.20 -4.97
N TRP A 172 11.11 4.28 -3.81
CA TRP A 172 10.79 3.15 -2.96
C TRP A 172 9.45 3.38 -2.27
N GLU A 173 8.78 2.28 -1.91
CA GLU A 173 7.61 2.29 -1.06
C GLU A 173 7.57 1.06 -0.16
N ILE A 174 6.94 1.20 1.00
CA ILE A 174 6.55 0.12 1.90
C ILE A 174 5.03 0.14 1.98
N ALA A 175 4.40 -1.00 1.71
CA ALA A 175 2.96 -1.15 1.82
C ALA A 175 2.59 -2.31 2.76
N LYS A 176 1.47 -2.19 3.46
CA LYS A 176 0.86 -3.26 4.24
C LYS A 176 -0.09 -4.06 3.36
N THR A 177 0.17 -5.35 3.25
CA THR A 177 -0.63 -6.31 2.48
C THR A 177 -1.12 -7.43 3.40
N ASP A 178 -1.99 -8.31 2.89
CA ASP A 178 -2.40 -9.52 3.62
C ASP A 178 -1.23 -10.45 3.95
N ALA A 179 -0.14 -10.38 3.19
CA ALA A 179 1.08 -11.16 3.42
C ALA A 179 2.03 -10.50 4.45
N GLY A 180 1.74 -9.29 4.91
CA GLY A 180 2.60 -8.46 5.76
C GLY A 180 3.12 -7.21 5.04
N LEU A 181 4.15 -6.58 5.62
CA LEU A 181 4.80 -5.42 5.03
C LEU A 181 5.68 -5.80 3.83
N VAL A 182 5.59 -5.03 2.75
CA VAL A 182 6.32 -5.28 1.50
C VAL A 182 7.09 -4.03 1.10
N LEU A 183 8.41 -4.14 0.95
CA LEU A 183 9.26 -3.11 0.34
C LEU A 183 9.29 -3.30 -1.18
N ARG A 184 8.95 -2.25 -1.92
CA ARG A 184 9.09 -2.19 -3.39
C ARG A 184 10.09 -1.12 -3.77
N LEU A 185 11.00 -1.48 -4.66
CA LEU A 185 11.94 -0.57 -5.30
C LEU A 185 11.46 -0.27 -6.72
N GLY A 186 11.47 1.02 -7.10
CA GLY A 186 10.98 1.50 -8.38
C GLY A 186 11.86 1.12 -9.57
N SER A 187 11.33 1.26 -10.79
CA SER A 187 12.08 0.98 -12.03
C SER A 187 13.30 1.89 -12.24
N ASP A 188 13.38 3.00 -11.52
CA ASP A 188 14.50 3.93 -11.53
C ASP A 188 15.50 3.68 -10.38
N PHE A 189 15.26 2.67 -9.53
CA PHE A 189 16.20 2.25 -8.49
C PHE A 189 17.55 1.89 -9.10
N LYS A 190 18.62 2.37 -8.47
CA LYS A 190 19.99 2.09 -8.87
C LYS A 190 20.98 2.29 -7.75
N THR A 191 21.81 1.28 -7.52
CA THR A 191 23.00 1.39 -6.67
C THR A 191 24.21 0.66 -7.27
N LYS A 192 25.36 0.70 -6.59
CA LYS A 192 26.58 -0.01 -6.97
C LYS A 192 26.48 -1.48 -6.55
N LYS A 193 26.84 -2.40 -7.44
CA LYS A 193 26.90 -3.84 -7.16
C LYS A 193 28.01 -4.17 -6.16
N MET A 194 27.68 -5.03 -5.21
CA MET A 194 28.58 -5.79 -4.34
C MET A 194 27.93 -7.14 -4.01
N PRO A 195 28.72 -8.10 -3.51
CA PRO A 195 28.17 -9.24 -2.80
C PRO A 195 27.41 -8.78 -1.54
N ASP A 196 26.44 -9.58 -1.12
CA ASP A 196 25.81 -9.54 0.20
C ASP A 196 25.30 -8.16 0.66
N LEU A 197 24.59 -7.49 -0.25
CA LEU A 197 23.86 -6.27 0.09
C LEU A 197 22.59 -6.65 0.86
N LEU A 198 22.54 -6.33 2.14
CA LEU A 198 21.42 -6.56 3.04
C LEU A 198 20.49 -5.34 3.06
N LEU A 199 19.19 -5.62 3.14
CA LEU A 199 18.12 -4.67 3.41
C LEU A 199 17.75 -4.78 4.89
N ILE A 200 17.85 -3.66 5.59
CA ILE A 200 17.73 -3.61 7.05
C ILE A 200 16.75 -2.50 7.44
N LEU A 201 15.76 -2.82 8.28
CA LEU A 201 15.03 -1.80 9.03
C LEU A 201 15.80 -1.47 10.31
N SER A 202 16.23 -0.23 10.47
CA SER A 202 17.05 0.21 11.61
C SER A 202 16.24 1.08 12.57
N PRO A 203 16.38 0.88 13.90
CA PRO A 203 15.80 1.79 14.90
C PRO A 203 16.53 3.14 14.97
N MET A 204 17.64 3.29 14.22
CA MET A 204 18.45 4.50 14.22
C MET A 204 18.00 5.46 13.12
N ASP A 205 18.09 6.76 13.43
CA ASP A 205 17.97 7.81 12.43
C ASP A 205 19.05 7.63 11.35
N MET A 206 18.68 7.79 10.07
CA MET A 206 19.60 7.59 8.94
C MET A 206 20.88 8.46 9.02
N LYS A 207 20.80 9.61 9.71
CA LYS A 207 21.96 10.47 9.98
C LYS A 207 23.01 9.77 10.86
N ALA A 208 22.59 9.00 11.86
CA ALA A 208 23.45 8.29 12.83
C ALA A 208 23.99 6.95 12.31
N VAL A 209 23.32 6.34 11.32
CA VAL A 209 23.75 5.10 10.68
C VAL A 209 25.07 5.29 9.92
N ASN A 210 26.01 4.36 10.11
CA ASN A 210 27.30 4.29 9.45
C ASN A 210 27.76 2.81 9.31
N GLY A 211 28.95 2.57 8.77
CA GLY A 211 29.42 1.20 8.51
C GLY A 211 29.53 0.32 9.76
N LYS A 212 29.77 0.90 10.93
CA LYS A 212 30.00 0.15 12.19
C LYS A 212 28.70 -0.25 12.91
N ASN A 213 27.60 0.45 12.65
CA ASN A 213 26.35 0.28 13.39
C ASN A 213 25.11 0.03 12.51
N ALA A 214 25.30 -0.18 11.20
CA ALA A 214 24.20 -0.32 10.26
C ALA A 214 23.25 -1.51 10.57
N ALA A 215 23.79 -2.57 11.18
CA ALA A 215 23.01 -3.73 11.61
C ALA A 215 22.65 -3.71 13.11
N THR A 216 23.13 -2.73 13.88
CA THR A 216 22.96 -2.74 15.35
C THR A 216 21.49 -2.56 15.73
N GLY A 217 20.89 -3.62 16.28
CA GLY A 217 19.48 -3.65 16.68
C GLY A 217 18.51 -3.56 15.49
N GLY A 218 19.00 -3.68 14.26
CA GLY A 218 18.17 -3.65 13.06
C GLY A 218 17.59 -5.02 12.72
N LEU A 219 16.46 -5.01 12.01
CA LEU A 219 15.90 -6.20 11.39
C LEU A 219 16.46 -6.34 9.98
N GLU A 220 17.31 -7.34 9.77
CA GLU A 220 17.71 -7.77 8.44
C GLU A 220 16.61 -8.67 7.86
N PHE A 221 15.94 -8.21 6.80
CA PHE A 221 14.76 -8.92 6.28
C PHE A 221 14.96 -9.52 4.90
N ALA A 222 15.96 -9.05 4.14
CA ALA A 222 16.25 -9.58 2.81
C ALA A 222 17.67 -9.23 2.33
N THR A 223 18.17 -10.04 1.38
CA THR A 223 19.30 -9.67 0.52
C THR A 223 18.78 -8.94 -0.72
N LEU A 224 19.38 -7.82 -1.07
CA LEU A 224 19.12 -7.07 -2.30
C LEU A 224 19.59 -7.89 -3.52
N THR A 225 18.64 -8.53 -4.19
CA THR A 225 18.91 -9.42 -5.33
C THR A 225 19.16 -8.64 -6.62
N SER A 226 18.63 -7.42 -6.73
CA SER A 226 18.86 -6.54 -7.87
C SER A 226 19.32 -5.15 -7.43
N VAL A 227 20.39 -4.67 -8.05
CA VAL A 227 20.94 -3.33 -7.81
C VAL A 227 20.43 -2.27 -8.78
N LYS A 228 19.51 -2.66 -9.68
CA LYS A 228 18.89 -1.78 -10.67
C LYS A 228 17.48 -2.23 -11.02
N GLY A 229 16.61 -1.25 -11.25
CA GLY A 229 15.25 -1.52 -11.67
C GLY A 229 14.39 -2.07 -10.55
N GLN A 230 13.23 -2.60 -10.93
CA GLN A 230 12.21 -2.99 -9.98
C GLN A 230 12.60 -4.23 -9.20
N SER A 231 12.24 -4.26 -7.93
CA SER A 231 12.28 -5.45 -7.09
C SER A 231 11.32 -5.29 -5.91
N GLU A 232 10.92 -6.43 -5.35
CA GLU A 232 9.98 -6.50 -4.24
C GLU A 232 10.54 -7.46 -3.18
N TYR A 233 10.37 -7.10 -1.91
CA TYR A 233 10.88 -7.84 -0.76
C TYR A 233 9.84 -7.86 0.35
N LEU A 234 9.46 -9.05 0.79
CA LEU A 234 8.64 -9.22 1.98
C LEU A 234 9.47 -8.89 3.23
N ILE A 235 8.97 -7.99 4.07
CA ILE A 235 9.59 -7.65 5.35
C ILE A 235 9.06 -8.63 6.40
N LYS A 236 9.76 -9.76 6.57
CA LYS A 236 9.38 -10.78 7.53
C LYS A 236 9.72 -10.37 8.96
N GLY A 237 8.88 -10.76 9.91
CA GLY A 237 9.15 -10.62 11.35
C GLY A 237 8.64 -9.32 11.98
N VAL A 238 7.92 -8.48 11.23
CA VAL A 238 7.30 -7.24 11.73
C VAL A 238 5.97 -6.96 11.03
N ASP A 239 5.01 -6.41 11.78
CA ASP A 239 3.67 -6.06 11.29
C ASP A 239 3.45 -4.55 11.13
N SER A 240 4.34 -3.73 11.70
CA SER A 240 4.37 -2.27 11.58
C SER A 240 5.80 -1.75 11.49
N LEU A 241 5.96 -0.48 11.10
CA LEU A 241 7.25 0.21 11.10
C LEU A 241 7.56 0.86 12.45
N ASP A 242 6.76 0.60 13.49
CA ASP A 242 6.96 1.19 14.80
C ASP A 242 8.31 0.76 15.39
N GLY A 243 9.04 1.72 15.94
CA GLY A 243 10.39 1.50 16.45
C GLY A 243 11.48 1.50 15.38
N TYR A 244 11.14 1.53 14.09
CA TYR A 244 12.09 1.72 12.99
C TYR A 244 12.08 3.15 12.49
N LYS A 245 13.28 3.68 12.19
CA LYS A 245 13.47 5.06 11.74
C LYS A 245 14.09 5.16 10.36
N SER A 246 14.76 4.12 9.90
CA SER A 246 15.38 4.12 8.57
C SER A 246 15.38 2.75 7.90
N LEU A 247 15.31 2.77 6.57
CA LEU A 247 15.63 1.65 5.71
C LEU A 247 17.09 1.80 5.25
N VAL A 248 17.92 0.80 5.54
CA VAL A 248 19.36 0.82 5.31
C VAL A 248 19.73 -0.27 4.32
N ILE A 249 20.65 0.06 3.41
CA ILE A 249 21.37 -0.92 2.60
C ILE A 249 22.78 -1.05 3.19
N HIS A 250 23.14 -2.25 3.63
CA HIS A 250 24.43 -2.57 4.23
C HIS A 250 25.11 -3.70 3.46
N CYS A 251 26.43 -3.71 3.45
CA CYS A 251 27.22 -4.81 2.89
C CYS A 251 27.99 -5.45 4.05
N GLU A 252 27.58 -6.67 4.41
CA GLU A 252 28.10 -7.38 5.58
C GLU A 252 29.56 -7.78 5.37
N GLU A 253 29.89 -8.38 4.23
CA GLU A 253 31.25 -8.86 3.89
C GLU A 253 32.33 -7.78 4.09
N TYR A 254 31.99 -6.51 3.84
CA TYR A 254 32.93 -5.39 3.93
C TYR A 254 32.64 -4.43 5.08
N ALA A 255 31.66 -4.73 5.95
CA ALA A 255 31.18 -3.85 7.02
C ALA A 255 30.93 -2.39 6.53
N LYS A 256 30.29 -2.25 5.36
CA LYS A 256 30.09 -0.96 4.69
C LYS A 256 28.60 -0.62 4.59
N CYS A 257 28.20 0.49 5.18
CA CYS A 257 26.88 1.07 4.92
C CYS A 257 26.87 1.69 3.52
N TRP A 258 26.02 1.18 2.63
CA TRP A 258 25.82 1.71 1.28
C TRP A 258 25.17 3.08 1.33
N GLY A 259 24.12 3.16 2.13
CA GLY A 259 23.25 4.31 2.31
C GLY A 259 21.90 3.84 2.83
N GLY A 260 20.93 4.73 2.82
CA GLY A 260 19.58 4.41 3.23
C GLY A 260 18.68 5.61 3.14
N THR A 261 17.49 5.48 3.68
CA THR A 261 16.45 6.52 3.67
C THR A 261 15.72 6.51 5.00
N ALA A 262 15.13 7.65 5.34
CA ALA A 262 14.37 7.76 6.58
C ALA A 262 12.93 7.27 6.33
N LEU A 263 12.29 6.70 7.35
CA LEU A 263 10.93 6.14 7.26
C LEU A 263 9.85 7.09 7.79
N ASN A 264 10.25 8.27 8.25
CA ASN A 264 9.41 9.28 8.88
C ASN A 264 8.84 10.31 7.90
#